data_AF-A0A520YGC3-F1
#
_entry.id   AF-A0A520YGC3-F1
#
_cell.length_a   1.000
_cell.length_b   1.000
_cell.length_c   1.000
_cell.angle_alpha   90.00
_cell.angle_beta   90.00
_cell.angle_gamma   90.00
#
_symmetry.space_group_name_H-M   'P 1'
#
loop_
_entity.id
_entity.type
_entity.pdbx_description
1 polymer ?
#
loop_
_entity_poly.entity_id
_entity_poly.type
_entity_poly.pdbx_seq_one_letter_code
_entity_poly.pdbx_strand_id
1 'polypeptide(L)'
;MTQNDMMTGEERLKRKTRRKWAIMGVLFVIGLVVGFTAARMEDIRGYDFAGPWPPEIALGILAAFLVTISIGSWLQHREMDDYERDINRKAAAFAAMVILVGYPVWFLLWKAGMVIEPVHWMIFIGGYIALYAGLLFYRYR
;
A
#
# COMPACT_ATOMS: atom_id res chain seq x y z
N MET A 1 -41.06 -3.11 -8.71
CA MET A 1 -40.02 -3.65 -7.82
C MET A 1 -38.82 -3.99 -8.68
N THR A 2 -37.73 -3.22 -8.55
CA THR A 2 -36.51 -3.51 -9.32
C THR A 2 -35.90 -4.81 -8.83
N GLN A 3 -35.24 -5.58 -9.69
CA GLN A 3 -34.60 -6.87 -9.37
C GLN A 3 -33.68 -6.84 -8.11
N ASN A 4 -33.26 -5.65 -7.67
CA ASN A 4 -32.53 -5.43 -6.43
C ASN A 4 -33.35 -5.61 -5.13
N ASP A 5 -34.69 -5.55 -5.17
CA ASP A 5 -35.56 -5.67 -3.98
C ASP A 5 -35.76 -7.12 -3.52
N MET A 6 -35.43 -8.11 -4.36
CA MET A 6 -35.57 -9.54 -4.05
C MET A 6 -34.28 -10.19 -3.54
N MET A 7 -33.14 -9.48 -3.56
CA MET A 7 -31.90 -10.02 -2.98
C MET A 7 -31.95 -9.98 -1.45
N THR A 8 -31.76 -11.14 -0.84
CA THR A 8 -31.62 -11.28 0.62
C THR A 8 -30.39 -10.51 1.12
N GLY A 9 -30.41 -10.06 2.38
CA GLY A 9 -29.30 -9.30 2.97
C GLY A 9 -27.93 -9.99 2.85
N GLU A 10 -27.91 -11.32 2.87
CA GLU A 10 -26.72 -12.14 2.68
C GLU A 10 -26.13 -12.07 1.27
N GLU A 11 -26.98 -12.01 0.23
CA GLU A 11 -26.53 -11.93 -1.16
C GLU A 11 -25.87 -10.57 -1.45
N ARG A 12 -26.41 -9.50 -0.85
CA ARG A 12 -25.82 -8.16 -0.93
C ARG A 12 -24.43 -8.13 -0.27
N LEU A 13 -24.27 -8.78 0.88
CA LEU A 13 -22.97 -8.91 1.56
C LEU A 13 -21.97 -9.73 0.74
N LYS A 14 -22.37 -10.90 0.23
CA LYS A 14 -21.51 -11.74 -0.63
C LYS A 14 -21.04 -11.00 -1.87
N ARG A 15 -21.90 -10.20 -2.50
CA ARG A 15 -21.54 -9.37 -3.66
C ARG A 15 -20.53 -8.27 -3.31
N LYS A 16 -20.71 -7.58 -2.19
CA LYS A 16 -19.75 -6.58 -1.69
C LYS A 16 -18.38 -7.21 -1.40
N THR A 17 -18.36 -8.35 -0.71
CA THR A 17 -17.11 -9.07 -0.40
C THR A 17 -16.39 -9.50 -1.68
N ARG A 18 -17.09 -10.08 -2.66
CA ARG A 18 -16.49 -10.43 -3.95
C ARG A 18 -15.91 -9.22 -4.68
N ARG A 19 -16.59 -8.08 -4.64
CA ARG A 19 -16.10 -6.85 -5.26
C ARG A 19 -14.84 -6.32 -4.56
N LYS A 20 -14.81 -6.34 -3.22
CA LYS A 20 -13.61 -5.99 -2.44
C LYS A 20 -12.42 -6.87 -2.83
N TRP A 21 -12.60 -8.19 -2.88
CA TRP A 21 -11.55 -9.12 -3.31
C TRP A 21 -11.12 -8.94 -4.76
N ALA A 22 -12.05 -8.65 -5.67
CA ALA A 22 -11.72 -8.36 -7.06
C ALA A 22 -10.86 -7.09 -7.19
N ILE A 23 -11.21 -6.01 -6.48
CA ILE A 23 -10.41 -4.78 -6.45
C ILE A 23 -9.01 -5.07 -5.89
N MET A 24 -8.91 -5.77 -4.77
CA MET A 24 -7.62 -6.16 -4.18
C MET A 24 -6.78 -7.01 -5.13
N GLY A 25 -7.41 -7.98 -5.82
CA GLY A 25 -6.74 -8.83 -6.80
C GLY A 25 -6.20 -8.05 -7.99
N VAL A 26 -6.97 -7.10 -8.52
CA VAL A 26 -6.52 -6.23 -9.62
C VAL A 26 -5.35 -5.36 -9.18
N LEU A 27 -5.44 -4.71 -8.01
CA LEU A 27 -4.35 -3.89 -7.47
C LEU A 27 -3.08 -4.71 -7.22
N PHE A 28 -3.23 -5.94 -6.72
CA PHE A 28 -2.12 -6.87 -6.52
C PHE A 28 -1.43 -7.25 -7.84
N VAL A 29 -2.21 -7.58 -8.88
CA VAL A 29 -1.66 -7.89 -10.21
C VAL A 29 -0.92 -6.70 -10.79
N ILE A 30 -1.48 -5.48 -10.68
CA ILE A 30 -0.80 -4.26 -11.15
C ILE A 30 0.53 -4.07 -10.40
N GLY A 31 0.51 -4.19 -9.07
CA GLY A 31 1.72 -4.09 -8.24
C GLY A 31 2.78 -5.14 -8.62
N LEU A 32 2.36 -6.38 -8.87
CA LEU A 32 3.24 -7.45 -9.33
C LEU A 32 3.85 -7.15 -10.70
N VAL A 33 3.04 -6.69 -11.67
CA VAL A 33 3.54 -6.34 -13.00
C VAL A 33 4.57 -5.24 -12.88
N VAL A 34 4.26 -4.16 -12.16
CA VAL A 34 5.17 -3.02 -11.95
C VAL A 34 6.48 -3.47 -11.28
N GLY A 35 6.39 -4.21 -10.17
CA GLY A 35 7.56 -4.71 -9.44
C GLY A 35 8.40 -5.70 -10.26
N PHE A 36 7.75 -6.58 -11.02
CA PHE A 36 8.44 -7.51 -11.91
C PHE A 36 9.13 -6.80 -13.07
N THR A 37 8.50 -5.78 -13.68
CA THR A 37 9.19 -4.95 -14.69
C THR A 37 10.39 -4.23 -14.12
N ALA A 38 10.31 -3.70 -12.89
CA ALA A 38 11.46 -3.11 -12.23
C ALA A 38 12.60 -4.13 -12.07
N ALA A 39 12.31 -5.30 -11.48
CA ALA A 39 13.29 -6.35 -11.25
C ALA A 39 13.90 -6.92 -12.55
N ARG A 40 13.12 -7.07 -13.63
CA ARG A 40 13.64 -7.57 -14.92
C ARG A 40 14.53 -6.56 -15.63
N MET A 41 14.28 -5.27 -15.46
CA MET A 41 15.12 -4.22 -16.06
C MET A 41 16.50 -4.16 -15.40
N GLU A 42 16.58 -4.54 -14.13
CA GLU A 42 17.85 -4.72 -13.40
C GLU A 42 18.67 -5.88 -14.01
N ASP A 43 18.02 -7.00 -14.31
CA ASP A 43 18.65 -8.24 -14.79
C ASP A 43 19.17 -8.13 -16.24
N ILE A 44 18.44 -7.45 -17.14
CA ILE A 44 18.78 -7.36 -18.57
C ILE A 44 19.99 -6.43 -18.84
N ARG A 45 20.26 -5.48 -17.93
CA ARG A 45 21.34 -4.48 -18.12
C ARG A 45 22.60 -4.76 -17.29
N GLY A 46 22.61 -5.81 -16.46
CA GLY A 46 23.76 -6.14 -15.60
C GLY A 46 24.17 -4.99 -14.68
N TYR A 47 23.21 -4.17 -14.24
CA TYR A 47 23.50 -2.88 -13.60
C TYR A 47 23.24 -2.88 -12.10
N ASP A 48 24.22 -2.27 -11.43
CA ASP A 48 24.29 -1.84 -10.04
C ASP A 48 22.96 -1.25 -9.51
N PHE A 49 22.55 -1.61 -8.29
CA PHE A 49 21.39 -1.06 -7.59
C PHE A 49 21.43 0.49 -7.47
N ALA A 50 22.59 1.10 -7.73
CA ALA A 50 22.84 2.54 -7.70
C ALA A 50 22.68 3.27 -9.05
N GLY A 51 22.45 2.56 -10.17
CA GLY A 51 22.38 3.18 -11.50
C GLY A 51 21.05 3.89 -11.81
N PRO A 52 21.05 5.07 -12.46
CA PRO A 52 19.81 5.77 -12.81
C PRO A 52 19.00 5.01 -13.88
N TRP A 53 17.70 4.85 -13.64
CA TRP A 53 16.78 4.23 -14.60
C TRP A 53 16.50 5.14 -15.80
N PRO A 54 16.13 4.59 -16.98
CA PRO A 54 15.63 5.38 -18.10
C PRO A 54 14.46 6.26 -17.67
N PRO A 55 14.45 7.56 -18.01
CA PRO A 55 13.41 8.50 -17.58
C PRO A 55 12.00 8.05 -17.96
N GLU A 56 11.83 7.45 -19.13
CA GLU A 56 10.52 7.00 -19.65
C GLU A 56 9.91 5.90 -18.78
N ILE A 57 10.74 4.96 -18.33
CA ILE A 57 10.32 3.85 -17.48
C ILE A 57 10.01 4.36 -16.08
N ALA A 58 10.88 5.22 -15.53
CA ALA A 58 10.67 5.81 -14.21
C ALA A 58 9.35 6.60 -14.16
N LEU A 59 9.07 7.42 -15.18
CA LEU A 59 7.81 8.15 -15.31
C LEU A 59 6.61 7.21 -15.49
N GLY A 60 6.76 6.15 -16.27
CA GLY A 60 5.72 5.13 -16.46
C GLY A 60 5.34 4.43 -15.15
N ILE A 61 6.34 3.98 -14.39
CA ILE A 61 6.16 3.32 -13.08
C ILE A 61 5.54 4.30 -12.08
N LEU A 62 6.04 5.54 -12.02
CA LEU A 62 5.49 6.59 -11.17
C LEU A 62 4.01 6.86 -11.49
N ALA A 63 3.67 7.03 -12.77
CA ALA A 63 2.30 7.26 -13.21
C ALA A 63 1.40 6.07 -12.86
N ALA A 64 1.84 4.85 -13.13
CA ALA A 64 1.11 3.63 -12.77
C ALA A 64 0.89 3.54 -11.26
N PHE A 65 1.90 3.84 -10.45
CA PHE A 65 1.82 3.82 -9.00
C PHE A 65 0.82 4.84 -8.46
N LEU A 66 0.89 6.09 -8.93
CA LEU A 66 -0.04 7.15 -8.54
C LEU A 66 -1.48 6.80 -8.92
N VAL A 67 -1.71 6.37 -10.16
CA VAL A 67 -3.05 5.95 -10.64
C VAL A 67 -3.59 4.80 -9.80
N THR A 68 -2.75 3.78 -9.54
CA THR A 68 -3.13 2.60 -8.77
C THR A 68 -3.52 2.94 -7.34
N ILE A 69 -2.72 3.77 -6.66
CA ILE A 69 -3.00 4.19 -5.28
C ILE A 69 -4.22 5.09 -5.23
N SER A 70 -4.33 6.10 -6.09
CA SER A 70 -5.44 7.05 -6.08
C SER A 70 -6.77 6.37 -6.40
N ILE A 71 -6.83 5.60 -7.48
CA ILE A 71 -8.05 4.90 -7.89
C ILE A 71 -8.36 3.77 -6.91
N GLY A 72 -7.35 2.98 -6.52
CA GLY A 72 -7.52 1.88 -5.57
C GLY A 72 -8.05 2.36 -4.23
N SER A 73 -7.47 3.42 -3.67
CA SER A 73 -7.92 4.04 -2.42
C SER A 73 -9.34 4.58 -2.52
N TRP A 74 -9.68 5.24 -3.63
CA TRP A 74 -11.02 5.76 -3.87
C TRP A 74 -12.06 4.64 -3.98
N LEU A 75 -11.80 3.61 -4.79
CA LEU A 75 -12.69 2.47 -4.95
C LEU A 75 -12.89 1.73 -3.62
N GLN A 76 -11.82 1.57 -2.83
CA GLN A 76 -11.91 0.95 -1.50
C GLN A 76 -12.77 1.79 -0.55
N HIS A 77 -12.55 3.11 -0.47
CA HIS A 77 -13.33 4.00 0.40
C HIS A 77 -14.83 3.99 0.11
N ARG A 78 -15.23 3.82 -1.16
CA ARG A 78 -16.65 3.74 -1.55
C ARG A 78 -17.36 2.50 -1.01
N GLU A 79 -16.65 1.41 -0.79
CA GLU A 79 -17.22 0.12 -0.35
C GLU A 79 -17.06 -0.12 1.16
N MET A 80 -16.30 0.72 1.85
CA MET A 80 -16.10 0.64 3.30
C MET A 80 -17.29 1.22 4.07
N ASP A 81 -17.64 0.56 5.17
CA ASP A 81 -18.57 1.10 6.16
C ASP A 81 -17.86 2.07 7.12
N ASP A 82 -18.63 2.74 7.97
CA ASP A 82 -18.09 3.77 8.88
C ASP A 82 -17.18 3.18 9.97
N TYR A 83 -17.40 1.92 10.37
CA TYR A 83 -16.56 1.23 11.34
C TYR A 83 -15.20 0.85 10.77
N GLU A 84 -15.17 0.24 9.59
CA GLU A 84 -13.96 -0.06 8.82
C GLU A 84 -13.17 1.23 8.53
N ARG A 85 -13.86 2.34 8.21
CA ARG A 85 -13.23 3.64 7.98
C ARG A 85 -12.53 4.17 9.23
N ASP A 86 -13.17 4.06 10.39
CA ASP A 86 -12.56 4.52 11.64
C ASP A 86 -11.33 3.68 12.01
N ILE A 87 -11.41 2.35 11.87
CA ILE A 87 -10.25 1.47 12.07
C ILE A 87 -9.11 1.82 11.11
N ASN A 88 -9.40 1.95 9.82
CA ASN A 88 -8.38 2.30 8.83
C ASN A 88 -7.73 3.66 9.14
N ARG A 89 -8.50 4.65 9.58
CA ARG A 89 -7.98 5.96 9.98
C ARG A 89 -7.05 5.84 11.17
N LYS A 90 -7.42 5.09 12.21
CA LYS A 90 -6.57 4.87 13.41
C LYS A 90 -5.29 4.13 13.05
N ALA A 91 -5.38 3.07 12.24
CA ALA A 91 -4.23 2.32 11.78
C ALA A 91 -3.29 3.16 10.90
N ALA A 92 -3.84 3.96 9.99
CA ALA A 92 -3.07 4.89 9.16
C ALA A 92 -2.37 5.97 10.00
N ALA A 93 -3.06 6.53 10.99
CA ALA A 93 -2.47 7.51 11.91
C ALA A 93 -1.32 6.88 12.73
N PHE A 94 -1.49 5.64 13.20
CA PHE A 94 -0.44 4.89 13.90
C PHE A 94 0.78 4.67 13.00
N ALA A 95 0.58 4.17 11.77
CA ALA A 95 1.67 3.98 10.81
C ALA A 95 2.38 5.29 10.46
N ALA A 96 1.62 6.36 10.25
CA ALA A 96 2.17 7.68 10.00
C ALA A 96 3.04 8.16 11.16
N MET A 97 2.59 7.99 12.41
CA MET A 97 3.37 8.34 13.59
C MET A 97 4.68 7.55 13.68
N VAL A 98 4.64 6.24 13.39
CA VAL A 98 5.85 5.40 13.36
C VAL A 98 6.86 5.91 12.35
N ILE A 99 6.43 6.30 11.15
CA ILE A 99 7.34 6.82 10.11
C ILE A 99 7.82 8.23 10.47
N LEU A 100 6.91 9.14 10.83
CA LEU A 100 7.19 10.54 11.10
C LEU A 100 8.13 10.73 12.30
N VAL A 101 8.12 9.80 13.27
CA VAL A 101 9.04 9.81 14.41
C VAL A 101 10.23 8.90 14.16
N GLY A 102 9.98 7.67 13.67
CA GLY A 102 11.01 6.65 13.50
C GLY A 102 12.09 7.04 12.50
N TYR A 103 11.74 7.66 11.37
CA TYR A 103 12.73 8.08 10.39
C TYR A 103 13.67 9.17 10.91
N PRO A 104 13.18 10.31 11.46
CA PRO A 104 14.07 11.31 12.04
C PRO A 104 14.96 10.77 13.17
N VAL A 105 14.40 9.91 14.05
CA VAL A 105 15.19 9.28 15.12
C VAL A 105 16.30 8.41 14.56
N TRP A 106 16.00 7.52 13.60
CA TRP A 106 17.02 6.70 12.94
C TRP A 106 18.06 7.58 12.25
N PHE A 107 17.64 8.60 11.50
CA PHE A 107 18.55 9.53 10.84
C PHE A 107 19.54 10.19 11.82
N LEU A 108 19.06 10.66 12.97
CA LEU A 108 19.92 11.27 14.00
C LEU A 108 20.90 10.25 14.61
N LEU A 109 20.43 9.03 14.90
CA LEU A 109 21.30 7.96 15.41
C LEU A 109 22.38 7.55 14.41
N TRP A 110 22.06 7.54 13.11
CA TRP A 110 23.04 7.31 12.05
C TRP A 110 24.08 8.43 12.00
N LYS A 111 23.65 9.70 12.06
CA LYS A 111 24.58 10.84 12.12
C LYS A 111 25.47 10.82 13.36
N ALA A 112 25.01 10.22 14.45
CA ALA A 112 25.81 9.99 15.65
C ALA A 112 26.75 8.76 15.55
N GLY A 113 26.73 8.01 14.45
CA GLY A 113 27.55 6.81 14.24
C GLY A 113 27.08 5.58 15.01
N MET A 114 25.83 5.57 15.51
CA MET A 114 25.29 4.48 16.35
C MET A 114 24.62 3.37 15.54
N VAL A 115 24.06 3.69 14.37
CA VAL A 115 23.32 2.75 13.52
C VAL A 115 23.68 2.97 12.05
N ILE A 116 23.31 2.01 11.20
CA ILE A 116 23.49 2.10 9.74
C ILE A 116 22.62 3.21 9.12
N GLU A 117 22.98 3.62 7.91
CA GLU A 117 22.24 4.62 7.15
C GLU A 117 20.78 4.19 6.90
N PRO A 118 19.79 5.09 7.08
CA PRO A 118 18.39 4.78 6.78
C PRO A 118 18.17 4.40 5.31
N VAL A 119 17.76 3.16 5.07
CA VAL A 119 17.52 2.64 3.71
C VAL A 119 16.07 2.81 3.29
N HIS A 120 15.83 3.34 2.10
CA HIS A 120 14.50 3.80 1.66
C HIS A 120 13.47 2.65 1.62
N TRP A 121 13.88 1.48 1.14
CA TRP A 121 13.00 0.30 1.09
C TRP A 121 12.64 -0.20 2.49
N MET A 122 13.53 -0.08 3.48
CA MET A 122 13.24 -0.48 4.87
C MET A 122 12.19 0.44 5.50
N ILE A 123 12.28 1.74 5.24
CA ILE A 123 11.29 2.72 5.71
C ILE A 123 9.92 2.43 5.06
N PHE A 124 9.91 2.15 3.76
CA PHE A 124 8.71 1.79 3.03
C PHE A 124 8.05 0.52 3.59
N ILE A 125 8.79 -0.58 3.71
CA ILE A 125 8.29 -1.85 4.27
C ILE A 125 7.88 -1.69 5.73
N GLY A 126 8.68 -0.99 6.53
CA GLY A 126 8.38 -0.69 7.93
C GLY A 126 7.06 0.06 8.10
N GLY A 127 6.77 1.00 7.18
CA GLY A 127 5.49 1.69 7.12
C GLY A 127 4.30 0.76 6.89
N TYR A 128 4.40 -0.18 5.94
CA TYR A 128 3.36 -1.18 5.73
C TYR A 128 3.21 -2.12 6.91
N ILE A 129 4.31 -2.59 7.50
CA ILE A 129 4.28 -3.43 8.71
C ILE A 129 3.55 -2.70 9.84
N ALA A 130 3.87 -1.43 10.08
CA ALA A 130 3.20 -0.61 11.09
C ALA A 130 1.70 -0.44 10.79
N LEU A 131 1.33 -0.23 9.52
CA LEU A 131 -0.07 -0.14 9.10
C LEU A 131 -0.82 -1.44 9.38
N TYR A 132 -0.29 -2.60 8.97
CA TYR A 132 -0.92 -3.90 9.21
C TYR A 132 -0.97 -4.24 10.70
N ALA A 133 0.08 -3.94 11.46
CA ALA A 133 0.08 -4.10 12.90
C ALA A 133 -1.02 -3.25 13.56
N GLY A 134 -1.16 -1.99 13.14
CA GLY A 134 -2.23 -1.10 13.59
C GLY A 134 -3.62 -1.64 13.22
N LEU A 135 -3.80 -2.13 11.98
CA LEU A 135 -5.06 -2.72 11.54
C LEU A 135 -5.45 -3.94 12.38
N LEU A 136 -4.50 -4.86 12.63
CA LEU A 136 -4.75 -6.04 13.46
C LEU A 136 -5.07 -5.63 14.91
N PHE A 137 -4.28 -4.72 15.48
CA PHE A 137 -4.47 -4.26 16.86
C PHE A 137 -5.84 -3.62 17.08
N TYR A 138 -6.26 -2.70 16.21
CA TYR A 138 -7.56 -2.02 16.32
C TYR A 138 -8.74 -2.88 15.90
N ARG A 139 -8.53 -3.97 15.16
CA ARG A 139 -9.58 -4.90 14.77
C ARG A 139 -9.94 -5.88 15.89
N TYR A 140 -8.99 -6.25 16.75
CA TYR A 140 -9.18 -7.22 17.83
C TYR A 140 -9.37 -6.57 19.22
N ARG A 141 -9.46 -5.25 19.29
CA ARG A 141 -9.69 -4.48 20.53
C ARG A 141 -11.05 -3.80 20.47
#